data_AF-A0A8J7CHG4-F1
#
_entry.id   AF-A0A8J7CHG4-F1
#
_cell.length_a   1.000
_cell.length_b   1.000
_cell.length_c   1.000
_cell.angle_alpha   90.00
_cell.angle_beta   90.00
_cell.angle_gamma   90.00
#
_symmetry.space_group_name_H-M   'P 1'
#
loop_
_entity.id
_entity.type
_entity.pdbx_description
1 polymer ?
#
loop_
_entity_poly.entity_id
_entity_poly.type
_entity_poly.pdbx_seq_one_letter_code
_entity_poly.pdbx_strand_id
1 'polypeptide(L)'
;MPNDSDRTHIRLLCKQLDDIYQVMKAERRAIACWEEEQDFSILGVSELFSTDIQGYAEQVLFNDSSVSFNSNSVNHLRQLNVFNIDYFTGWYFNNLEMYPYTKEYIEQLDHLRLLLIEYISQRSLKVAA
;
A
#
# COMPACT_ATOMS: atom_id res chain seq x y z
N MET A 1 -1.54 4.14 24.51
CA MET A 1 -2.23 4.58 23.27
C MET A 1 -1.56 3.90 22.08
N PRO A 2 -2.15 3.79 20.87
CA PRO A 2 -1.31 3.72 19.67
C PRO A 2 -0.34 4.89 19.77
N ASN A 3 0.95 4.68 19.63
CA ASN A 3 1.88 5.77 19.88
C ASN A 3 1.61 6.86 18.83
N ASP A 4 1.55 8.13 19.22
CA ASP A 4 1.45 9.24 18.25
C ASP A 4 2.58 9.18 17.21
N SER A 5 3.67 8.51 17.55
CA SER A 5 4.75 8.09 16.65
C SER A 5 4.26 7.27 15.45
N ASP A 6 3.36 6.31 15.63
CA ASP A 6 2.92 5.40 14.56
C ASP A 6 2.02 6.14 13.57
N ARG A 7 1.08 6.96 14.05
CA ARG A 7 0.26 7.85 13.18
C ARG A 7 1.14 8.84 12.44
N THR A 8 2.18 9.37 13.08
CA THR A 8 3.14 10.28 12.47
C THR A 8 3.95 9.57 11.37
N HIS A 9 4.37 8.33 11.61
CA HIS A 9 5.08 7.51 10.64
C HIS A 9 4.20 7.15 9.43
N ILE A 10 2.94 6.72 9.68
CA ILE A 10 1.94 6.48 8.63
C ILE A 10 1.77 7.73 7.76
N ARG A 11 1.61 8.91 8.38
CA ARG A 11 1.48 10.18 7.65
C ARG A 11 2.70 10.48 6.78
N LEU A 12 3.90 10.24 7.31
CA LEU A 12 5.14 10.45 6.55
C LEU A 12 5.22 9.50 5.35
N LEU A 13 4.90 8.22 5.52
CA LEU A 13 4.86 7.26 4.43
C LEU A 13 3.84 7.63 3.35
N CYS A 14 2.63 8.06 3.72
CA CYS A 14 1.64 8.52 2.75
C CYS A 14 2.20 9.66 1.89
N LYS A 15 2.83 10.66 2.52
CA LYS A 15 3.48 11.77 1.80
C LYS A 15 4.59 11.28 0.87
N GLN A 16 5.43 10.37 1.34
CA GLN A 16 6.52 9.79 0.53
C GLN A 16 5.97 9.03 -0.68
N LEU A 17 4.89 8.27 -0.51
CA LEU A 17 4.22 7.57 -1.61
C LEU A 17 3.68 8.56 -2.65
N ASP A 18 3.09 9.69 -2.24
CA ASP A 18 2.65 10.74 -3.16
C ASP A 18 3.84 11.33 -3.94
N ASP A 19 4.95 11.61 -3.25
CA ASP A 19 6.16 12.15 -3.85
C ASP A 19 6.77 11.15 -4.88
N ILE A 20 6.92 9.88 -4.51
CA ILE A 20 7.40 8.80 -5.40
C ILE A 20 6.46 8.64 -6.60
N TYR A 21 5.15 8.71 -6.38
CA TYR A 21 4.16 8.61 -7.44
C TYR A 21 4.31 9.75 -8.47
N GLN A 22 4.72 10.95 -8.06
CA GLN A 22 5.02 12.00 -9.04
C GLN A 22 6.30 11.69 -9.83
N VAL A 23 7.33 11.17 -9.17
CA VAL A 23 8.63 10.87 -9.79
C VAL A 23 8.54 9.71 -10.80
N MET A 24 7.81 8.64 -10.47
CA MET A 24 7.71 7.45 -11.33
C MET A 24 6.84 7.65 -12.60
N LYS A 25 6.44 8.89 -12.93
CA LYS A 25 5.59 9.19 -14.09
C LYS A 25 6.16 8.68 -15.43
N ALA A 26 7.47 8.75 -15.61
CA ALA A 26 8.12 8.23 -16.82
C ALA A 26 8.05 6.70 -16.87
N GLU A 27 8.30 6.03 -15.74
CA GLU A 27 8.20 4.57 -15.64
C GLU A 27 6.77 4.10 -15.87
N ARG A 28 5.76 4.73 -15.25
CA ARG A 28 4.35 4.39 -15.52
C ARG A 28 3.99 4.48 -16.99
N ARG A 29 4.53 5.45 -17.72
CA ARG A 29 4.30 5.54 -19.18
C ARG A 29 4.93 4.37 -19.93
N ALA A 30 6.16 4.01 -19.57
CA ALA A 30 6.84 2.86 -20.19
C ALA A 30 6.09 1.56 -19.89
N ILE A 31 5.65 1.36 -18.65
CA ILE A 31 4.86 0.20 -18.24
C ILE A 31 3.52 0.19 -18.98
N ALA A 32 2.82 1.32 -19.09
CA ALA A 32 1.55 1.40 -19.83
C ALA A 32 1.71 1.01 -21.30
N CYS A 33 2.78 1.46 -21.97
CA CYS A 33 3.07 1.04 -23.35
C CYS A 33 3.37 -0.47 -23.44
N TRP A 34 4.09 -1.03 -22.47
CA TRP A 34 4.34 -2.47 -22.42
C TRP A 34 3.07 -3.29 -22.16
N GLU A 35 2.15 -2.77 -21.34
CA GLU A 35 0.84 -3.39 -21.03
C GLU A 35 -0.10 -3.48 -22.24
N GLU A 36 0.08 -2.65 -23.28
CA GLU A 36 -0.76 -2.72 -24.50
C GLU A 36 -0.72 -4.09 -25.19
N GLU A 37 0.36 -4.85 -24.98
CA GLU A 37 0.55 -6.20 -25.53
C GLU A 37 0.24 -7.31 -24.52
N GLN A 38 -0.24 -6.99 -23.32
CA GLN A 38 -0.49 -7.94 -22.23
C GLN A 38 -1.99 -8.09 -21.93
N ASP A 39 -2.39 -9.27 -21.47
CA ASP A 39 -3.76 -9.54 -20.99
C ASP A 39 -4.00 -9.07 -19.53
N PHE A 40 -3.01 -8.42 -18.91
CA PHE A 40 -3.03 -8.01 -17.51
C PHE A 40 -2.39 -6.63 -17.34
N SER A 41 -2.66 -5.97 -16.21
CA SER A 41 -2.13 -4.65 -15.90
C SER A 41 -1.45 -4.62 -14.54
N ILE A 42 -0.17 -4.30 -14.54
CA ILE A 42 0.66 -4.02 -13.37
C ILE A 42 0.25 -2.69 -12.76
N LEU A 43 0.03 -1.66 -13.58
CA LEU A 43 -0.41 -0.35 -13.11
C LEU A 43 -1.79 -0.44 -12.46
N GLY A 44 -2.73 -1.17 -13.08
CA GLY A 44 -4.06 -1.38 -12.53
C GLY A 44 -4.04 -2.10 -11.18
N VAL A 45 -3.21 -3.13 -11.01
CA VAL A 45 -3.00 -3.78 -9.70
C VAL A 45 -2.40 -2.81 -8.69
N SER A 46 -1.36 -2.06 -9.09
CA SER A 46 -0.69 -1.09 -8.22
C SER A 46 -1.67 -0.01 -7.74
N GLU A 47 -2.51 0.52 -8.63
CA GLU A 47 -3.51 1.53 -8.32
C GLU A 47 -4.62 1.01 -7.41
N LEU A 48 -5.13 -0.21 -7.66
CA LEU A 48 -6.14 -0.84 -6.81
C LEU A 48 -5.63 -1.00 -5.37
N PHE A 49 -4.43 -1.57 -5.23
CA PHE A 49 -3.82 -1.82 -3.91
C PHE A 49 -3.48 -0.50 -3.21
N SER A 50 -2.94 0.48 -3.94
CA SER A 50 -2.67 1.81 -3.39
C SER A 50 -3.94 2.46 -2.86
N THR A 51 -5.02 2.44 -3.64
CA THR A 51 -6.29 3.07 -3.28
C THR A 51 -6.84 2.49 -1.98
N ASP A 52 -6.87 1.17 -1.86
CA ASP A 52 -7.39 0.51 -0.65
C ASP A 52 -6.50 0.76 0.58
N ILE A 53 -5.18 0.65 0.42
CA ILE A 53 -4.22 0.86 1.51
C ILE A 53 -4.25 2.33 1.98
N GLN A 54 -4.29 3.29 1.05
CA GLN A 54 -4.41 4.72 1.37
C GLN A 54 -5.74 5.02 2.06
N GLY A 55 -6.84 4.38 1.65
CA GLY A 55 -8.13 4.51 2.32
C GLY A 55 -8.09 4.08 3.80
N TYR A 56 -7.35 3.00 4.12
CA TYR A 56 -7.11 2.63 5.52
C TYR A 56 -6.21 3.64 6.25
N ALA A 57 -5.17 4.16 5.59
CA ALA A 57 -4.30 5.17 6.18
C ALA A 57 -5.06 6.45 6.52
N GLU A 58 -5.92 6.94 5.62
CA GLU A 58 -6.79 8.08 5.88
C GLU A 58 -7.70 7.83 7.09
N GLN A 59 -8.29 6.62 7.17
CA GLN A 59 -9.13 6.27 8.31
C GLN A 59 -8.35 6.31 9.63
N VAL A 60 -7.09 5.85 9.65
CA VAL A 60 -6.21 5.91 10.83
C VAL A 60 -5.82 7.35 11.16
N LEU A 61 -5.56 8.19 10.16
CA LEU A 61 -5.07 9.55 10.34
C LEU A 61 -6.16 10.54 10.76
N PHE A 62 -7.40 10.37 10.31
CA PHE A 62 -8.46 11.36 10.49
C PHE A 62 -9.60 10.93 11.42
N ASN A 63 -9.73 9.63 11.74
CA ASN A 63 -10.79 9.20 12.66
C ASN A 63 -10.29 9.04 14.10
N ASP A 64 -10.82 9.85 15.01
CA ASP A 64 -10.47 9.75 16.43
C ASP A 64 -11.24 8.65 17.18
N SER A 65 -12.45 8.26 16.77
CA SER A 65 -13.23 7.28 17.56
C SER A 65 -14.44 6.61 16.90
N SER A 66 -14.90 7.03 15.72
CA SER A 66 -16.14 6.52 15.10
C SER A 66 -15.95 5.34 14.14
N VAL A 67 -14.76 5.16 13.57
CA VAL A 67 -14.44 4.02 12.71
C VAL A 67 -13.97 2.86 13.58
N SER A 68 -14.85 1.86 13.73
CA SER A 68 -14.52 0.61 14.40
C SER A 68 -13.72 -0.27 13.46
N PHE A 69 -12.40 -0.22 13.60
CA PHE A 69 -11.57 -1.25 13.00
C PHE A 69 -11.85 -2.58 13.72
N ASN A 70 -12.21 -3.58 12.94
CA ASN A 70 -12.49 -4.93 13.43
C ASN A 70 -11.53 -5.93 12.77
N SER A 71 -11.70 -7.20 13.12
CA SER A 71 -10.91 -8.30 12.53
C SER A 71 -10.98 -8.34 10.99
N ASN A 72 -12.08 -7.88 10.38
CA ASN A 72 -12.21 -7.84 8.93
C ASN A 72 -11.30 -6.78 8.30
N SER A 73 -11.07 -5.64 8.96
CA SER A 73 -10.13 -4.62 8.47
C SER A 73 -8.71 -5.16 8.37
N VAL A 74 -8.25 -5.89 9.40
CA VAL A 74 -6.93 -6.53 9.42
C VAL A 74 -6.85 -7.65 8.38
N ASN A 75 -7.90 -8.47 8.27
CA ASN A 75 -7.93 -9.56 7.29
C ASN A 75 -7.90 -9.03 5.86
N HIS A 76 -8.61 -7.94 5.57
CA HIS A 76 -8.58 -7.31 4.25
C HIS A 76 -7.18 -6.76 3.94
N LEU A 77 -6.56 -6.01 4.85
CA LEU A 77 -5.17 -5.54 4.68
C LEU A 77 -4.16 -6.68 4.45
N ARG A 78 -4.35 -7.84 5.12
CA ARG A 78 -3.52 -9.03 4.88
C ARG A 78 -3.71 -9.59 3.46
N GLN A 79 -4.92 -9.54 2.93
CA GLN A 79 -5.24 -9.97 1.56
C GLN A 79 -4.71 -9.01 0.50
N LEU A 80 -4.52 -7.72 0.82
CA LEU A 80 -3.89 -6.72 -0.04
C LEU A 80 -2.36 -6.92 -0.18
N ASN A 81 -1.90 -8.17 -0.32
CA ASN A 81 -0.51 -8.49 -0.67
C ASN A 81 -0.35 -8.61 -2.18
N VAL A 82 0.25 -7.61 -2.81
CA VAL A 82 0.49 -7.59 -4.26
C VAL A 82 1.39 -8.75 -4.70
N PHE A 83 2.27 -9.23 -3.82
CA PHE A 83 3.14 -10.39 -4.07
C PHE A 83 2.43 -11.75 -4.00
N ASN A 84 1.12 -11.78 -3.71
CA ASN A 84 0.30 -12.99 -3.86
C ASN A 84 -0.26 -13.14 -5.28
N ILE A 85 0.00 -12.18 -6.18
CA ILE A 85 -0.43 -12.21 -7.58
C ILE A 85 0.73 -12.70 -8.44
N ASP A 86 0.61 -13.90 -9.00
CA ASP A 86 1.73 -14.59 -9.69
C ASP A 86 2.31 -13.76 -10.85
N TYR A 87 1.46 -13.24 -11.74
CA TYR A 87 1.93 -12.46 -12.88
C TYR A 87 2.59 -11.15 -12.45
N PHE A 88 2.06 -10.50 -11.40
CA PHE A 88 2.63 -9.28 -10.87
C PHE A 88 4.00 -9.55 -10.28
N THR A 89 4.10 -10.62 -9.48
CA THR A 89 5.35 -11.04 -8.83
C THR A 89 6.41 -11.41 -9.86
N GLY A 90 6.03 -12.18 -10.89
CA GLY A 90 6.91 -12.51 -12.00
C GLY A 90 7.40 -11.26 -12.74
N TRP A 91 6.49 -10.33 -13.05
CA TRP A 91 6.88 -9.07 -13.67
C TRP A 91 7.80 -8.23 -12.78
N TYR A 92 7.46 -8.06 -11.50
CA TYR A 92 8.18 -7.24 -10.55
C TYR A 92 9.64 -7.69 -10.41
N PHE A 93 9.88 -8.97 -10.13
CA PHE A 93 11.24 -9.49 -9.93
C PHE A 93 12.07 -9.49 -11.22
N ASN A 94 11.45 -9.61 -12.38
CA ASN A 94 12.15 -9.56 -13.67
C ASN A 94 12.48 -8.14 -14.14
N ASN A 95 11.87 -7.10 -13.55
CA ASN A 95 12.01 -5.72 -14.03
C ASN A 95 12.53 -4.74 -12.95
N LEU A 96 13.04 -5.24 -11.81
CA LEU A 96 13.49 -4.41 -10.67
C LEU A 96 14.50 -3.32 -11.04
N GLU A 97 15.42 -3.62 -11.95
CA GLU A 97 16.46 -2.67 -12.37
C GLU A 97 15.96 -1.65 -13.39
N MET A 98 14.91 -2.00 -14.15
CA MET A 98 14.36 -1.15 -15.21
C MET A 98 13.43 -0.06 -14.65
N TYR A 99 12.75 -0.36 -13.54
CA TYR A 99 11.75 0.53 -12.94
C TYR A 99 12.04 0.77 -11.44
N PRO A 100 13.17 1.43 -11.10
CA PRO A 100 13.58 1.63 -9.71
C PRO A 100 12.56 2.43 -8.87
N TYR A 101 11.86 3.43 -9.43
CA TYR A 101 10.89 4.20 -8.66
C TYR A 101 9.58 3.43 -8.45
N THR A 102 9.17 2.63 -9.43
CA THR A 102 8.03 1.71 -9.31
C THR A 102 8.33 0.65 -8.26
N LYS A 103 9.56 0.12 -8.25
CA LYS A 103 10.03 -0.78 -7.19
C LYS A 103 9.90 -0.13 -5.81
N GLU A 104 10.47 1.05 -5.64
CA GLU A 104 10.42 1.79 -4.37
C GLU A 104 8.98 2.05 -3.93
N TYR A 105 8.11 2.46 -4.87
CA TYR A 105 6.70 2.69 -4.59
C TYR A 105 6.00 1.44 -4.04
N ILE A 106 6.19 0.28 -4.68
CA ILE A 106 5.57 -0.98 -4.26
C ILE A 106 6.10 -1.43 -2.89
N GLU A 107 7.41 -1.29 -2.63
CA GLU A 107 8.01 -1.62 -1.33
C GLU A 107 7.48 -0.72 -0.22
N GLN A 108 7.37 0.59 -0.46
CA GLN A 108 6.82 1.53 0.53
C GLN A 108 5.31 1.33 0.73
N LEU A 109 4.58 0.93 -0.31
CA LEU A 109 3.16 0.63 -0.21
C LEU A 109 2.92 -0.64 0.63
N ASP A 110 3.73 -1.69 0.43
CA ASP A 110 3.68 -2.88 1.26
C ASP A 110 4.10 -2.60 2.71
N HIS A 111 5.10 -1.75 2.90
CA HIS A 111 5.50 -1.30 4.24
C HIS A 111 4.36 -0.56 4.95
N LEU A 112 3.69 0.38 4.28
CA LEU A 112 2.52 1.07 4.82
C LEU A 112 1.41 0.07 5.20
N ARG A 113 1.14 -0.93 4.36
CA ARG A 113 0.17 -1.98 4.64
C ARG A 113 0.48 -2.76 5.92
N LEU A 114 1.73 -3.17 6.11
CA LEU A 114 2.17 -3.89 7.31
C LEU A 114 2.05 -3.01 8.57
N LEU A 115 2.42 -1.72 8.46
CA LEU A 115 2.29 -0.77 9.55
C LEU A 115 0.82 -0.54 9.95
N LEU A 116 -0.09 -0.47 8.97
CA LEU A 116 -1.53 -0.37 9.23
C LEU A 116 -2.08 -1.62 9.91
N ILE A 117 -1.65 -2.81 9.49
CA ILE A 117 -2.01 -4.08 10.15
C ILE A 117 -1.61 -4.05 11.61
N GLU A 118 -0.38 -3.66 11.91
CA GLU A 118 0.13 -3.59 13.27
C GLU A 118 -0.66 -2.58 14.11
N TYR A 119 -0.80 -1.34 13.60
CA TYR A 119 -1.51 -0.26 14.28
C TYR A 119 -2.96 -0.66 14.63
N ILE A 120 -3.69 -1.21 13.66
CA ILE A 120 -5.09 -1.61 13.83
C ILE A 120 -5.20 -2.80 14.79
N SER A 121 -4.31 -3.79 14.68
CA SER A 121 -4.32 -4.97 15.55
C SER A 121 -4.07 -4.60 17.01
N GLN A 122 -3.13 -3.70 17.27
CA GLN A 122 -2.85 -3.20 18.63
C GLN A 122 -4.03 -2.43 19.22
N ARG A 123 -4.81 -1.71 18.39
CA ARG A 123 -6.00 -0.97 18.84
C ARG A 123 -7.16 -1.91 19.13
N SER A 124 -7.39 -2.93 18.30
CA SER A 124 -8.49 -3.89 18.49
C SER A 124 -8.28 -4.82 19.69
N LEU A 125 -7.03 -5.20 20.01
CA LEU A 125 -6.72 -5.93 21.25
C LEU A 125 -6.99 -5.14 22.54
N LYS A 126 -6.92 -3.80 22.49
CA LYS A 126 -7.15 -2.92 23.65
C LYS A 126 -8.62 -2.60 23.91
N VAL A 127 -9.52 -2.87 22.97
CA VAL A 127 -10.97 -2.65 23.14
C VAL A 127 -11.65 -3.90 23.73
N ALA A 128 -11.00 -5.06 23.65
CA ALA A 128 -11.52 -6.33 24.16
C ALA A 128 -11.04 -6.70 25.57
N ALA A 129 -10.19 -5.87 26.19
CA ALA A 129 -9.62 -6.04 27.54
C ALA A 129 -10.13 -4.95 28.47
#